data_AF-A0A1J3DHW8-F1
#
_entry.id   AF-A0A1J3DHW8-F1
#
_cell.length_a   1.000
_cell.length_b   1.000
_cell.length_c   1.000
_cell.angle_alpha   90.00
_cell.angle_beta   90.00
_cell.angle_gamma   90.00
#
_symmetry.space_group_name_H-M   'P 1'
#
loop_
_entity.id
_entity.type
_entity.pdbx_description
1 polymer ?
#
loop_
_entity_poly.entity_id
_entity_poly.type
_entity_poly.pdbx_seq_one_letter_code
_entity_poly.pdbx_strand_id
1 'polypeptide(L)'
;LRFDPKDVERLTSNVKQIQDDVLEEILKANANTEYLRRFLHGSTDKELFKKNVPVVTYEDVKPYIDRVANGEPSNVISGEPITTFIRSTGTSGGKHKIFPANNKYVEDLAFIIALRSFVISKHIDVVEQGKTMTFHFTVPRYNTLSGLPVVPTMMSFLMSDYFKKRSSNFFTSPDEVIFCPTYKHNMYCHLLCGLVRRDEVVSIASTFACSLVGSITFLEKNWRELCSNIRSGYLSEWITDLPCRDSVSIILGGPNPELADLIEHECIHNSWEGIITRLWPNIKFIQCIFTGSMAQYTPILNFYSKRVPLISPNYGASETMFGVNMNPLCKPEDVSYTFMPNLSYVEFISVDEGSNEEIVDLVNVKLGCFYEPLVTNHSGLHRYRMGDILEVTGFHNSAPQFKFVRRKNMVISVLLEATTEEDILKALTH
;
A
#
# COMPACT_ATOMS: atom_id res chain seq x y z
N LEU A 1 6.34 11.15 12.89
CA LEU A 1 6.05 12.45 12.27
C LEU A 1 4.84 13.03 12.99
N ARG A 2 4.95 14.22 13.61
CA ARG A 2 3.75 14.98 14.02
C ARG A 2 3.25 15.68 12.78
N PHE A 3 2.03 15.37 12.36
CA PHE A 3 1.38 15.93 11.18
C PHE A 3 0.51 17.10 11.64
N ASP A 4 0.70 18.30 11.08
CA ASP A 4 -0.13 19.47 11.42
C ASP A 4 -1.41 19.44 10.58
N PRO A 5 -2.62 19.49 11.18
CA PRO A 5 -3.87 19.67 10.45
C PRO A 5 -3.83 20.76 9.36
N LYS A 6 -3.09 21.85 9.61
CA LYS A 6 -2.94 22.97 8.67
C LYS A 6 -2.22 22.57 7.39
N ASP A 7 -1.45 21.48 7.41
CA ASP A 7 -0.78 20.97 6.23
C ASP A 7 -1.78 20.46 5.20
N VAL A 8 -2.88 19.80 5.60
CA VAL A 8 -3.90 19.30 4.65
C VAL A 8 -4.57 20.45 3.92
N GLU A 9 -5.07 21.44 4.66
CA GLU A 9 -5.78 22.59 4.10
C GLU A 9 -4.87 23.38 3.16
N ARG A 10 -3.62 23.61 3.56
CA ARG A 10 -2.61 24.27 2.72
C ARG A 10 -2.33 23.47 1.45
N LEU A 11 -2.12 22.16 1.55
CA LEU A 11 -1.83 21.30 0.40
C LEU A 11 -3.01 21.27 -0.58
N THR A 12 -4.23 21.10 -0.07
CA THR A 12 -5.43 20.91 -0.89
C THR A 12 -6.02 22.21 -1.44
N SER A 13 -5.66 23.37 -0.88
CA SER A 13 -6.06 24.68 -1.43
C SER A 13 -5.08 25.25 -2.46
N ASN A 14 -3.81 24.82 -2.47
CA ASN A 14 -2.75 25.38 -3.32
C ASN A 14 -2.25 24.39 -4.39
N VAL A 15 -3.13 23.50 -4.84
CA VAL A 15 -2.77 22.33 -5.68
C VAL A 15 -1.99 22.71 -6.93
N LYS A 16 -2.41 23.74 -7.65
CA LYS A 16 -1.73 24.19 -8.88
C LYS A 16 -0.28 24.61 -8.58
N GLN A 17 -0.11 25.52 -7.63
CA GLN A 17 1.20 26.03 -7.26
C GLN A 17 2.12 24.89 -6.80
N ILE A 18 1.61 24.01 -5.93
CA ILE A 18 2.40 22.89 -5.41
C ILE A 18 2.78 21.90 -6.51
N GLN A 19 1.89 21.61 -7.47
CA GLN A 19 2.23 20.75 -8.62
C GLN A 19 3.29 21.41 -9.52
N ASP A 20 3.19 22.72 -9.76
CA ASP A 20 4.17 23.46 -10.53
C ASP A 20 5.54 23.47 -9.81
N ASP A 21 5.56 23.68 -8.50
CA ASP A 21 6.77 23.63 -7.65
C ASP A 21 7.41 22.21 -7.65
N VAL A 22 6.60 21.16 -7.48
CA VAL A 22 7.06 19.77 -7.50
C VAL A 22 7.64 19.40 -8.87
N LEU A 23 6.99 19.82 -9.96
CA LEU A 23 7.54 19.58 -11.29
C LEU A 23 8.88 20.30 -11.46
N GLU A 24 8.96 21.57 -11.06
CA GLU A 24 10.20 22.34 -11.15
C GLU A 24 11.32 21.68 -10.32
N GLU A 25 11.04 21.22 -9.11
CA GLU A 25 11.97 20.47 -8.26
C GLU A 25 12.47 19.20 -8.97
N ILE A 26 11.56 18.37 -9.47
CA ILE A 26 11.89 17.14 -10.19
C ILE A 26 12.74 17.45 -11.42
N LEU A 27 12.38 18.46 -12.21
CA LEU A 27 13.13 18.81 -13.43
C LEU A 27 14.50 19.38 -13.10
N LYS A 28 14.66 20.18 -12.03
CA LYS A 28 15.97 20.68 -11.57
C LYS A 28 16.89 19.54 -11.16
N ALA A 29 16.39 18.61 -10.34
CA ALA A 29 17.16 17.46 -9.90
C ALA A 29 17.59 16.60 -11.11
N ASN A 30 16.68 16.40 -12.07
CA ASN A 30 16.90 15.50 -13.20
C ASN A 30 17.47 16.19 -14.47
N ALA A 31 17.77 17.49 -14.43
CA ALA A 31 18.14 18.31 -15.60
C ALA A 31 19.34 17.74 -16.38
N ASN A 32 20.28 17.11 -15.66
CA ASN A 32 21.52 16.57 -16.22
C ASN A 32 21.48 15.07 -16.47
N THR A 33 20.35 14.39 -16.21
CA THR A 33 20.22 12.96 -16.46
C THR A 33 20.34 12.64 -17.95
N GLU A 34 20.80 11.43 -18.28
CA GLU A 34 20.85 10.98 -19.68
C GLU A 34 19.45 11.03 -20.32
N TYR A 35 18.41 10.60 -19.59
CA TYR A 35 17.04 10.58 -20.08
C TYR A 35 16.51 11.99 -20.43
N LEU A 36 16.44 12.92 -19.46
CA LEU A 36 15.81 14.23 -19.70
C LEU A 36 16.64 15.14 -20.61
N ARG A 37 17.97 14.97 -20.65
CA ARG A 37 18.83 15.78 -21.54
C ARG A 37 18.45 15.62 -23.01
N ARG A 38 17.87 14.48 -23.40
CA ARG A 38 17.37 14.21 -24.76
C ARG A 38 16.17 15.08 -25.17
N PHE A 39 15.42 15.61 -24.20
CA PHE A 39 14.14 16.28 -24.44
C PHE A 39 14.14 17.75 -24.01
N LEU A 40 14.87 18.08 -22.94
CA LEU A 40 14.82 19.40 -22.30
C LEU A 40 16.13 20.19 -22.33
N HIS A 41 17.26 19.53 -22.62
CA HIS A 41 18.58 20.18 -22.62
C HIS A 41 18.86 21.04 -21.37
N GLY A 42 18.40 20.59 -20.20
CA GLY A 42 18.57 21.28 -18.91
C GLY A 42 17.49 22.31 -18.55
N SER A 43 16.51 22.54 -19.42
CA SER A 43 15.36 23.40 -19.12
C SER A 43 14.44 22.77 -18.06
N THR A 44 13.86 23.62 -17.23
CA THR A 44 12.86 23.26 -16.20
C THR A 44 11.48 23.84 -16.52
N ASP A 45 11.29 24.35 -17.74
CA ASP A 45 10.05 24.96 -18.19
C ASP A 45 8.94 23.90 -18.38
N LYS A 46 7.79 24.15 -17.75
CA LYS A 46 6.65 23.23 -17.75
C LYS A 46 6.05 23.02 -19.15
N GLU A 47 5.95 24.08 -19.95
CA GLU A 47 5.36 23.98 -21.29
C GLU A 47 6.30 23.21 -22.23
N LEU A 48 7.60 23.44 -22.12
CA LEU A 48 8.60 22.66 -22.84
C LEU A 48 8.60 21.19 -22.39
N PHE A 49 8.44 20.91 -21.09
CA PHE A 49 8.25 19.56 -20.57
C PHE A 49 7.06 18.86 -21.22
N LYS A 50 5.88 19.49 -21.19
CA LYS A 50 4.66 18.93 -21.79
C LYS A 50 4.78 18.71 -23.30
N LYS A 51 5.52 19.59 -23.98
CA LYS A 51 5.73 19.54 -25.44
C LYS A 51 6.75 18.48 -25.88
N ASN A 52 7.86 18.36 -25.16
CA ASN A 52 9.02 17.59 -25.63
C ASN A 52 9.17 16.23 -24.96
N VAL A 53 8.73 16.08 -23.70
CA VAL A 53 8.85 14.81 -22.98
C VAL A 53 7.69 13.90 -23.37
N PRO A 54 7.96 12.72 -23.94
CA PRO A 54 6.91 11.83 -24.41
C PRO A 54 6.18 11.19 -23.24
N VAL A 55 4.91 10.84 -23.46
CA VAL A 55 4.20 9.92 -22.60
C VAL A 55 4.71 8.50 -22.86
N VAL A 56 5.08 7.77 -21.81
CA VAL A 56 5.79 6.49 -21.92
C VAL A 56 5.12 5.37 -21.13
N THR A 57 5.33 4.14 -21.57
CA THR A 57 4.97 2.91 -20.87
C THR A 57 6.16 2.31 -20.14
N TYR A 58 5.98 1.18 -19.46
CA TYR A 58 7.08 0.47 -18.82
C TYR A 58 8.15 0.04 -19.81
N GLU A 59 7.78 -0.38 -21.01
CA GLU A 59 8.74 -0.94 -21.97
C GLU A 59 9.67 0.13 -22.56
N ASP A 60 9.20 1.36 -22.62
CA ASP A 60 10.00 2.49 -23.08
C ASP A 60 11.08 2.88 -22.07
N VAL A 61 10.80 2.74 -20.77
CA VAL A 61 11.74 3.11 -19.68
C VAL A 61 12.56 1.91 -19.16
N LYS A 62 12.09 0.69 -19.40
CA LYS A 62 12.74 -0.55 -18.95
C LYS A 62 14.24 -0.63 -19.31
N PRO A 63 14.69 -0.25 -20.53
CA PRO A 63 16.12 -0.30 -20.87
C PRO A 63 17.00 0.53 -19.93
N TYR A 64 16.47 1.67 -19.44
CA TYR A 64 17.19 2.52 -18.51
C TYR A 64 17.20 1.95 -17.08
N ILE A 65 16.05 1.42 -16.65
CA ILE A 65 15.91 0.75 -15.35
C ILE A 65 16.87 -0.45 -15.28
N ASP A 66 16.94 -1.26 -16.33
CA ASP A 66 17.82 -2.42 -16.42
C ASP A 66 19.29 -2.00 -16.32
N ARG A 67 19.71 -0.90 -16.97
CA ARG A 67 21.09 -0.39 -16.90
C ARG A 67 21.49 -0.04 -15.47
N VAL A 68 20.64 0.68 -14.74
CA VAL A 68 20.91 1.01 -13.32
C VAL A 68 20.89 -0.25 -12.45
N ALA A 69 19.94 -1.16 -12.68
CA ALA A 69 19.90 -2.45 -11.99
C ALA A 69 21.15 -3.31 -12.26
N ASN A 70 21.81 -3.12 -13.40
CA ASN A 70 23.03 -3.83 -13.80
C ASN A 70 24.34 -3.14 -13.38
N GLY A 71 24.28 -1.96 -12.77
CA GLY A 71 25.43 -1.31 -12.16
C GLY A 71 25.81 0.03 -12.77
N GLU A 72 25.09 0.51 -13.78
CA GLU A 72 25.28 1.87 -14.25
C GLU A 72 24.81 2.90 -13.20
N PRO A 73 25.39 4.12 -13.19
CA PRO A 73 25.03 5.13 -12.21
C PRO A 73 23.58 5.60 -12.35
N SER A 74 22.97 6.08 -11.26
CA SER A 74 21.56 6.50 -11.25
C SER A 74 21.24 7.64 -12.22
N ASN A 75 22.22 8.50 -12.54
CA ASN A 75 22.07 9.64 -13.46
C ASN A 75 21.69 9.26 -14.90
N VAL A 76 21.64 7.96 -15.22
CA VAL A 76 20.98 7.44 -16.41
C VAL A 76 19.50 7.88 -16.48
N ILE A 77 18.79 7.89 -15.35
CA ILE A 77 17.37 8.27 -15.26
C ILE A 77 17.00 9.19 -14.10
N SER A 78 17.77 9.18 -13.01
CA SER A 78 17.49 9.92 -11.78
C SER A 78 18.69 10.76 -11.39
N GLY A 79 18.49 12.05 -11.16
CA GLY A 79 19.50 12.96 -10.65
C GLY A 79 19.90 12.64 -9.21
N GLU A 80 18.96 12.07 -8.46
CA GLU A 80 19.19 11.55 -7.11
C GLU A 80 19.63 10.08 -7.14
N PRO A 81 20.48 9.63 -6.20
CA PRO A 81 20.87 8.23 -6.10
C PRO A 81 19.67 7.29 -5.90
N ILE A 82 19.56 6.27 -6.74
CA ILE A 82 18.59 5.19 -6.58
C ILE A 82 19.12 4.24 -5.51
N THR A 83 18.34 4.03 -4.45
CA THR A 83 18.75 3.23 -3.28
C THR A 83 18.02 1.88 -3.22
N THR A 84 16.90 1.74 -3.91
CA THR A 84 16.12 0.50 -3.99
C THR A 84 15.27 0.47 -5.25
N PHE A 85 14.78 -0.71 -5.62
CA PHE A 85 13.73 -0.86 -6.60
C PHE A 85 12.45 -1.39 -5.94
N ILE A 86 11.33 -0.72 -6.24
CA ILE A 86 10.01 -1.15 -5.79
C ILE A 86 9.44 -2.16 -6.78
N ARG A 87 9.19 -3.37 -6.29
CA ARG A 87 8.60 -4.45 -7.08
C ARG A 87 7.08 -4.29 -7.16
N SER A 88 6.58 -4.15 -8.38
CA SER A 88 5.15 -4.11 -8.67
C SER A 88 4.54 -5.50 -8.75
N THR A 89 3.24 -5.59 -8.45
CA THR A 89 2.44 -6.78 -8.75
C THR A 89 2.18 -6.94 -10.23
N GLY A 90 2.17 -5.83 -10.99
CA GLY A 90 2.07 -5.85 -12.44
C GLY A 90 3.30 -6.49 -13.10
N THR A 91 3.07 -7.25 -14.17
CA THR A 91 4.11 -7.96 -14.92
C THR A 91 4.32 -7.34 -16.30
N SER A 92 5.50 -7.58 -16.86
CA SER A 92 5.87 -7.33 -18.25
C SER A 92 6.71 -8.53 -18.74
N GLY A 93 6.30 -9.14 -19.85
CA GLY A 93 6.95 -10.35 -20.37
C GLY A 93 7.03 -11.49 -19.33
N GLY A 94 6.01 -11.62 -18.47
CA GLY A 94 5.96 -12.63 -17.40
C GLY A 94 6.84 -12.36 -16.17
N LYS A 95 7.56 -11.23 -16.12
CA LYS A 95 8.36 -10.81 -14.94
C LYS A 95 7.73 -9.61 -14.26
N HIS A 96 7.83 -9.53 -12.93
CA HIS A 96 7.37 -8.35 -12.19
C HIS A 96 8.11 -7.09 -12.66
N LYS A 97 7.36 -6.00 -12.85
CA LYS A 97 7.92 -4.66 -13.09
C LYS A 97 8.65 -4.19 -11.83
N ILE A 98 9.77 -3.50 -12.01
CA ILE A 98 10.53 -2.88 -10.94
C ILE A 98 10.68 -1.39 -11.21
N PHE A 99 10.49 -0.56 -10.19
CA PHE A 99 10.55 0.90 -10.32
C PHE A 99 11.64 1.48 -9.45
N PRO A 100 12.46 2.41 -9.97
CA PRO A 100 13.50 3.06 -9.18
C PRO A 100 12.87 3.85 -8.04
N ALA A 101 13.49 3.79 -6.86
CA ALA A 101 13.12 4.57 -5.71
C ALA A 101 14.35 5.05 -4.93
N ASN A 102 14.20 6.19 -4.27
CA ASN A 102 15.18 6.81 -3.40
C ASN A 102 14.53 7.14 -2.04
N ASN A 103 15.25 7.85 -1.18
CA ASN A 103 14.76 8.20 0.15
C ASN A 103 13.46 9.02 0.10
N LYS A 104 13.26 9.86 -0.92
CA LYS A 104 12.04 10.66 -1.10
C LYS A 104 10.78 9.77 -1.21
N TYR A 105 10.88 8.62 -1.88
CA TYR A 105 9.77 7.66 -1.95
C TYR A 105 9.34 7.16 -0.56
N VAL A 106 10.31 6.87 0.32
CA VAL A 106 10.05 6.41 1.68
C VAL A 106 9.49 7.53 2.55
N GLU A 107 9.97 8.76 2.37
CA GLU A 107 9.44 9.96 3.02
C GLU A 107 7.98 10.21 2.64
N ASP A 108 7.65 10.12 1.35
CA ASP A 108 6.29 10.28 0.83
C ASP A 108 5.34 9.20 1.34
N LEU A 109 5.84 7.96 1.45
CA LEU A 109 5.09 6.86 2.06
C LEU A 109 4.87 7.08 3.57
N ALA A 110 5.88 7.53 4.31
CA ALA A 110 5.74 7.87 5.71
C ALA A 110 4.77 9.04 5.94
N PHE A 111 4.79 10.04 5.04
CA PHE A 111 3.84 11.14 5.02
C PHE A 111 2.40 10.65 4.84
N ILE A 112 2.14 9.79 3.86
CA ILE A 112 0.79 9.23 3.63
C ILE A 112 0.32 8.37 4.83
N ILE A 113 1.20 7.58 5.44
CA ILE A 113 0.88 6.79 6.63
C ILE A 113 0.54 7.70 7.81
N ALA A 114 1.25 8.80 8.00
CA ALA A 114 0.94 9.78 9.04
C ALA A 114 -0.40 10.48 8.76
N LEU A 115 -0.60 10.96 7.52
CA LEU A 115 -1.82 11.66 7.09
C LEU A 115 -3.06 10.78 7.24
N ARG A 116 -3.04 9.54 6.74
CA ARG A 116 -4.20 8.63 6.87
C ARG A 116 -4.52 8.33 8.33
N SER A 117 -3.50 8.21 9.19
CA SER A 117 -3.70 7.98 10.63
C SER A 117 -4.34 9.18 11.31
N PHE A 118 -3.91 10.40 10.93
CA PHE A 118 -4.51 11.65 11.38
C PHE A 118 -5.98 11.80 10.92
N VAL A 119 -6.27 11.47 9.66
CA VAL A 119 -7.65 11.54 9.13
C VAL A 119 -8.56 10.56 9.88
N ILE A 120 -8.10 9.33 10.14
CA ILE A 120 -8.89 8.33 10.87
C ILE A 120 -9.15 8.79 12.32
N SER A 121 -8.16 9.38 13.01
CA SER A 121 -8.34 9.83 14.39
C SER A 121 -9.30 11.01 14.54
N LYS A 122 -9.64 11.71 13.45
CA LYS A 122 -10.71 12.72 13.45
C LYS A 122 -12.12 12.15 13.41
N HIS A 123 -12.26 10.91 12.95
CA HIS A 123 -13.56 10.27 12.73
C HIS A 123 -13.85 9.17 13.74
N ILE A 124 -12.80 8.59 14.32
CA ILE A 124 -12.90 7.53 15.31
C ILE A 124 -12.03 7.92 16.49
N ASP A 125 -12.64 8.01 17.67
CA ASP A 125 -11.91 8.12 18.93
C ASP A 125 -11.12 6.84 19.18
N VAL A 126 -9.93 6.79 18.60
CA VAL A 126 -8.93 5.78 18.93
C VAL A 126 -8.29 6.27 20.21
N VAL A 127 -8.81 5.82 21.35
CA VAL A 127 -8.16 6.06 22.65
C VAL A 127 -6.68 5.67 22.48
N GLU A 128 -5.75 6.58 22.82
CA GLU A 128 -4.29 6.43 22.67
C GLU A 128 -3.69 5.21 23.41
N GLN A 129 -4.53 4.32 23.95
CA GLN A 129 -4.18 3.18 24.79
C GLN A 129 -4.40 1.81 24.10
N GLY A 130 -4.95 1.76 22.89
CA GLY A 130 -5.19 0.51 22.15
C GLY A 130 -4.08 0.13 21.16
N LYS A 131 -4.03 -1.15 20.77
CA LYS A 131 -3.12 -1.72 19.77
C LYS A 131 -3.80 -2.03 18.45
N THR A 132 -3.01 -1.95 17.38
CA THR A 132 -3.41 -2.42 16.06
C THR A 132 -2.86 -3.82 15.83
N MET A 133 -3.73 -4.76 15.49
CA MET A 133 -3.31 -6.08 15.02
C MET A 133 -3.11 -6.04 13.52
N THR A 134 -1.86 -5.87 13.09
CA THR A 134 -1.52 -5.75 11.66
C THR A 134 -0.86 -7.01 11.12
N PHE A 135 -1.39 -7.52 10.02
CA PHE A 135 -0.79 -8.62 9.27
C PHE A 135 0.20 -8.08 8.23
N HIS A 136 1.47 -8.07 8.62
CA HIS A 136 2.58 -7.71 7.73
C HIS A 136 3.28 -8.97 7.26
N PHE A 137 3.17 -9.27 5.97
CA PHE A 137 3.84 -10.43 5.38
C PHE A 137 5.15 -10.01 4.74
N THR A 138 6.25 -10.58 5.23
CA THR A 138 7.54 -10.47 4.53
C THR A 138 7.45 -11.22 3.22
N VAL A 139 7.90 -10.59 2.14
CA VAL A 139 8.01 -11.21 0.82
C VAL A 139 9.48 -11.38 0.49
N PRO A 140 9.91 -12.47 -0.18
CA PRO A 140 11.31 -12.68 -0.53
C PRO A 140 11.89 -11.48 -1.27
N ARG A 141 12.97 -10.95 -0.70
CA ARG A 141 13.81 -9.92 -1.32
C ARG A 141 14.84 -10.58 -2.22
N TYR A 142 15.20 -9.91 -3.29
CA TYR A 142 16.37 -10.24 -4.08
C TYR A 142 17.12 -8.95 -4.40
N ASN A 143 18.39 -9.08 -4.75
CA ASN A 143 19.20 -7.94 -5.17
C ASN A 143 19.34 -7.96 -6.68
N THR A 144 19.42 -6.77 -7.27
CA THR A 144 19.86 -6.60 -8.65
C THR A 144 21.35 -6.99 -8.79
N LEU A 145 21.86 -7.04 -10.02
CA LEU A 145 23.29 -7.29 -10.27
C LEU A 145 24.19 -6.19 -9.67
N SER A 146 23.68 -4.96 -9.57
CA SER A 146 24.34 -3.86 -8.88
C SER A 146 24.32 -3.94 -7.35
N GLY A 147 23.65 -4.95 -6.78
CA GLY A 147 23.50 -5.11 -5.34
C GLY A 147 22.36 -4.29 -4.71
N LEU A 148 21.58 -3.55 -5.51
CA LEU A 148 20.44 -2.78 -5.01
C LEU A 148 19.28 -3.73 -4.64
N PRO A 149 18.62 -3.52 -3.50
CA PRO A 149 17.52 -4.38 -3.08
C PRO A 149 16.26 -4.13 -3.92
N VAL A 150 15.59 -5.21 -4.29
CA VAL A 150 14.27 -5.20 -4.92
C VAL A 150 13.22 -5.68 -3.93
N VAL A 151 12.30 -4.80 -3.55
CA VAL A 151 11.32 -5.04 -2.48
C VAL A 151 9.94 -4.48 -2.81
N PRO A 152 8.83 -5.04 -2.31
CA PRO A 152 7.53 -4.39 -2.39
C PRO A 152 7.47 -3.09 -1.56
N THR A 153 6.54 -2.18 -1.90
CA THR A 153 6.34 -0.88 -1.23
C THR A 153 6.29 -0.98 0.29
N MET A 154 5.45 -1.88 0.83
CA MET A 154 5.31 -2.02 2.29
C MET A 154 6.60 -2.51 2.95
N MET A 155 7.36 -3.39 2.30
CA MET A 155 8.65 -3.85 2.84
C MET A 155 9.68 -2.73 2.85
N SER A 156 9.68 -1.85 1.83
CA SER A 156 10.52 -0.64 1.81
C SER A 156 10.24 0.25 3.03
N PHE A 157 8.96 0.45 3.39
CA PHE A 157 8.59 1.17 4.61
C PHE A 157 9.06 0.48 5.89
N LEU A 158 8.81 -0.83 6.02
CA LEU A 158 9.20 -1.60 7.22
C LEU A 158 10.71 -1.53 7.46
N MET A 159 11.54 -1.52 6.40
CA MET A 159 12.99 -1.41 6.51
C MET A 159 13.50 0.00 6.84
N SER A 160 12.65 1.02 6.73
CA SER A 160 13.02 2.43 6.89
C SER A 160 13.30 2.84 8.33
N ASP A 161 14.04 3.93 8.50
CA ASP A 161 14.25 4.56 9.79
C ASP A 161 12.96 5.11 10.41
N TYR A 162 11.96 5.48 9.59
CA TYR A 162 10.65 5.90 10.07
C TYR A 162 9.96 4.78 10.85
N PHE A 163 10.03 3.54 10.35
CA PHE A 163 9.47 2.40 11.04
C PHE A 163 10.30 2.02 12.28
N LYS A 164 11.63 2.03 12.20
CA LYS A 164 12.49 1.69 13.35
C LYS A 164 12.38 2.67 14.52
N LYS A 165 12.17 3.95 14.24
CA LYS A 165 12.05 5.02 15.27
C LYS A 165 10.62 5.17 15.82
N ARG A 166 9.67 4.32 15.41
CA ARG A 166 8.29 4.36 15.91
C ARG A 166 8.22 3.88 17.37
N SER A 167 7.12 4.20 18.05
CA SER A 167 6.82 3.60 19.36
C SER A 167 6.55 2.10 19.22
N SER A 168 7.25 1.27 19.99
CA SER A 168 7.11 -0.19 19.96
C SER A 168 5.75 -0.70 20.45
N ASN A 169 4.99 0.12 21.18
CA ASN A 169 3.73 -0.31 21.81
C ASN A 169 2.49 -0.23 20.90
N PHE A 170 2.65 0.09 19.61
CA PHE A 170 1.52 0.32 18.71
C PHE A 170 0.89 -0.97 18.13
N PHE A 171 1.69 -2.03 17.95
CA PHE A 171 1.25 -3.28 17.35
C PHE A 171 1.09 -4.40 18.37
N THR A 172 0.18 -5.34 18.10
CA THR A 172 0.10 -6.57 18.89
C THR A 172 1.34 -7.44 18.72
N SER A 173 1.88 -7.50 17.51
CA SER A 173 3.04 -8.32 17.16
C SER A 173 4.36 -7.56 17.29
N PRO A 174 5.41 -8.21 17.78
CA PRO A 174 6.75 -7.64 17.88
C PRO A 174 7.45 -7.61 16.51
N ASP A 175 8.53 -6.84 16.40
CA ASP A 175 9.27 -6.65 15.14
C ASP A 175 9.83 -7.98 14.63
N GLU A 176 10.26 -8.86 15.52
CA GLU A 176 10.76 -10.20 15.18
C GLU A 176 9.70 -11.05 14.47
N VAL A 177 8.42 -10.92 14.84
CA VAL A 177 7.31 -11.58 14.13
C VAL A 177 7.08 -10.91 12.79
N ILE A 178 7.05 -9.56 12.75
CA ILE A 178 6.83 -8.78 11.52
C ILE A 178 7.89 -9.08 10.45
N PHE A 179 9.14 -9.28 10.86
CA PHE A 179 10.27 -9.58 9.97
C PHE A 179 10.57 -11.08 9.81
N CYS A 180 9.75 -11.96 10.40
CA CYS A 180 9.94 -13.39 10.29
C CYS A 180 9.79 -13.85 8.82
N PRO A 181 10.84 -14.41 8.18
CA PRO A 181 10.86 -14.66 6.74
C PRO A 181 9.94 -15.81 6.32
N THR A 182 9.61 -16.72 7.23
CA THR A 182 8.76 -17.87 6.97
C THR A 182 7.30 -17.46 7.12
N TYR A 183 6.59 -17.36 6.00
CA TYR A 183 5.18 -16.94 5.96
C TYR A 183 4.29 -17.69 6.97
N LYS A 184 4.45 -19.02 7.10
CA LYS A 184 3.65 -19.82 8.04
C LYS A 184 3.95 -19.47 9.50
N HIS A 185 5.21 -19.25 9.87
CA HIS A 185 5.59 -18.80 11.22
C HIS A 185 5.02 -17.40 11.48
N ASN A 186 5.26 -16.46 10.56
CA ASN A 186 4.79 -15.08 10.63
C ASN A 186 3.26 -15.00 10.82
N MET A 187 2.48 -15.68 9.97
CA MET A 187 1.02 -15.70 10.07
C MET A 187 0.53 -16.25 11.40
N TYR A 188 1.07 -17.40 11.82
CA TYR A 188 0.66 -18.06 13.05
C TYR A 188 0.97 -17.20 14.29
N CYS A 189 2.17 -16.63 14.34
CA CYS A 189 2.60 -15.78 15.44
C CYS A 189 1.87 -14.44 15.48
N HIS A 190 1.49 -13.86 14.32
CA HIS A 190 0.63 -12.68 14.27
C HIS A 190 -0.73 -12.95 14.95
N LEU A 191 -1.38 -14.06 14.60
CA LEU A 191 -2.64 -14.49 15.21
C LEU A 191 -2.49 -14.75 16.71
N LEU A 192 -1.45 -15.48 17.11
CA LEU A 192 -1.21 -15.81 18.51
C LEU A 192 -1.01 -14.56 19.37
N CYS A 193 -0.17 -13.62 18.91
CA CYS A 193 0.03 -12.34 19.61
C CYS A 193 -1.28 -11.54 19.70
N GLY A 194 -2.07 -11.54 18.63
CA GLY A 194 -3.37 -10.86 18.58
C GLY A 194 -4.42 -11.47 19.51
N LEU A 195 -4.44 -12.80 19.66
CA LEU A 195 -5.33 -13.51 20.56
C LEU A 195 -4.95 -13.29 22.03
N VAL A 196 -3.65 -13.36 22.35
CA VAL A 196 -3.14 -13.13 23.71
C VAL A 196 -3.43 -11.70 24.18
N ARG A 197 -3.32 -10.72 23.27
CA ARG A 197 -3.57 -9.29 23.56
C ARG A 197 -4.95 -8.83 23.15
N ARG A 198 -5.95 -9.72 23.12
CA ARG A 198 -7.25 -9.46 22.49
C ARG A 198 -7.97 -8.21 23.00
N ASP A 199 -7.86 -7.92 24.29
CA ASP A 199 -8.55 -6.79 24.93
C ASP A 199 -7.88 -5.46 24.62
N GLU A 200 -6.62 -5.46 24.20
CA GLU A 200 -5.90 -4.28 23.74
C GLU A 200 -6.22 -3.94 22.28
N VAL A 201 -6.80 -4.86 21.50
CA VAL A 201 -7.02 -4.68 20.05
C VAL A 201 -8.18 -3.72 19.78
N VAL A 202 -7.84 -2.55 19.27
CA VAL A 202 -8.82 -1.53 18.83
C VAL A 202 -8.97 -1.46 17.31
N SER A 203 -8.04 -2.05 16.56
CA SER A 203 -8.17 -2.19 15.12
C SER A 203 -7.40 -3.37 14.56
N ILE A 204 -7.86 -3.87 13.42
CA ILE A 204 -7.17 -4.92 12.66
C ILE A 204 -6.79 -4.33 11.29
N ALA A 205 -5.59 -4.62 10.82
CA ALA A 205 -5.09 -4.08 9.56
C ALA A 205 -4.38 -5.12 8.69
N SER A 206 -4.51 -4.97 7.38
CA SER A 206 -3.68 -5.61 6.37
C SER A 206 -3.55 -4.67 5.17
N THR A 207 -2.61 -4.95 4.26
CA THR A 207 -2.52 -4.15 3.02
C THR A 207 -3.78 -4.34 2.15
N PHE A 208 -4.20 -5.58 1.92
CA PHE A 208 -5.33 -5.92 1.06
C PHE A 208 -6.34 -6.80 1.78
N ALA A 209 -7.62 -6.68 1.40
CA ALA A 209 -8.72 -7.46 1.95
C ALA A 209 -8.49 -8.98 1.81
N CYS A 210 -7.94 -9.42 0.67
CA CYS A 210 -7.62 -10.84 0.42
C CYS A 210 -6.67 -11.41 1.48
N SER A 211 -5.69 -10.63 1.93
CA SER A 211 -4.72 -11.06 2.93
C SER A 211 -5.37 -11.21 4.31
N LEU A 212 -6.27 -10.28 4.68
CA LEU A 212 -7.00 -10.37 5.94
C LEU A 212 -7.96 -11.55 5.95
N VAL A 213 -8.72 -11.75 4.87
CA VAL A 213 -9.58 -12.93 4.71
C VAL A 213 -8.76 -14.21 4.82
N GLY A 214 -7.60 -14.26 4.16
CA GLY A 214 -6.66 -15.38 4.26
C GLY A 214 -6.19 -15.62 5.71
N SER A 215 -5.92 -14.57 6.48
CA SER A 215 -5.58 -14.69 7.91
C SER A 215 -6.71 -15.25 8.76
N ILE A 216 -7.97 -14.83 8.52
CA ILE A 216 -9.13 -15.38 9.22
C ILE A 216 -9.37 -16.84 8.84
N THR A 217 -9.27 -17.20 7.55
CA THR A 217 -9.33 -18.61 7.12
C THR A 217 -8.20 -19.44 7.72
N PHE A 218 -7.01 -18.86 7.91
CA PHE A 218 -5.91 -19.55 8.59
C PHE A 218 -6.23 -19.77 10.07
N LEU A 219 -6.80 -18.78 10.76
CA LEU A 219 -7.29 -18.93 12.14
C LEU A 219 -8.32 -20.06 12.25
N GLU A 220 -9.31 -20.09 11.35
CA GLU A 220 -10.34 -21.14 11.31
C GLU A 220 -9.76 -22.56 11.23
N LYS A 221 -8.65 -22.73 10.51
CA LYS A 221 -7.98 -24.04 10.37
C LYS A 221 -7.08 -24.40 11.55
N ASN A 222 -6.58 -23.41 12.30
CA ASN A 222 -5.50 -23.60 13.28
C ASN A 222 -5.87 -23.17 14.71
N TRP A 223 -7.10 -22.74 14.99
CA TRP A 223 -7.49 -22.21 16.29
C TRP A 223 -7.26 -23.20 17.44
N ARG A 224 -7.39 -24.51 17.20
CA ARG A 224 -7.15 -25.55 18.22
C ARG A 224 -5.70 -25.55 18.70
N GLU A 225 -4.77 -25.41 17.76
CA GLU A 225 -3.34 -25.35 18.08
C GLU A 225 -3.01 -24.03 18.78
N LEU A 226 -3.57 -22.92 18.31
CA LEU A 226 -3.42 -21.61 18.94
C LEU A 226 -3.90 -21.63 20.39
N CYS A 227 -5.07 -22.22 20.66
CA CYS A 227 -5.61 -22.38 22.01
C CYS A 227 -4.71 -23.29 22.87
N SER A 228 -4.17 -24.37 22.30
CA SER A 228 -3.21 -25.24 23.00
C SER A 228 -1.94 -24.48 23.42
N ASN A 229 -1.40 -23.62 22.55
CA ASN A 229 -0.24 -22.79 22.89
C ASN A 229 -0.55 -21.77 23.98
N ILE A 230 -1.72 -21.12 23.93
CA ILE A 230 -2.17 -20.18 24.98
C ILE A 230 -2.36 -20.93 26.30
N ARG A 231 -2.99 -22.10 26.27
CA ARG A 231 -3.26 -22.93 27.45
C ARG A 231 -1.99 -23.39 28.14
N SER A 232 -1.01 -23.84 27.35
CA SER A 232 0.26 -24.37 27.87
C SER A 232 1.31 -23.28 28.15
N GLY A 233 1.18 -22.10 27.53
CA GLY A 233 2.19 -21.04 27.55
C GLY A 233 3.40 -21.32 26.65
N TYR A 234 3.37 -22.37 25.83
CA TYR A 234 4.48 -22.77 24.97
C TYR A 234 4.12 -22.74 23.49
N LEU A 235 5.04 -22.20 22.69
CA LEU A 235 4.91 -22.15 21.25
C LEU A 235 5.22 -23.52 20.61
N SER A 236 4.46 -23.89 19.57
CA SER A 236 4.65 -25.14 18.83
C SER A 236 6.07 -25.30 18.28
N GLU A 237 6.61 -26.51 18.30
CA GLU A 237 8.00 -26.82 17.93
C GLU A 237 8.32 -26.57 16.44
N TRP A 238 7.30 -26.63 15.57
CA TRP A 238 7.49 -26.36 14.15
C TRP A 238 7.79 -24.89 13.84
N ILE A 239 7.63 -23.98 14.81
CA ILE A 239 8.08 -22.59 14.69
C ILE A 239 9.56 -22.53 15.04
N THR A 240 10.38 -22.64 13.99
CA THR A 240 11.84 -22.79 14.09
C THR A 240 12.61 -21.48 14.03
N ASP A 241 11.96 -20.37 13.68
CA ASP A 241 12.59 -19.05 13.68
C ASP A 241 12.79 -18.57 15.13
N LEU A 242 14.03 -18.57 15.62
CA LEU A 242 14.37 -18.31 17.02
C LEU A 242 13.95 -16.91 17.50
N PRO A 243 14.22 -15.80 16.77
CA PRO A 243 13.78 -14.47 17.21
C PRO A 243 12.25 -14.36 17.34
N CYS A 244 11.52 -14.93 16.38
CA CYS A 244 10.06 -15.01 16.45
C CYS A 244 9.61 -15.87 17.64
N ARG A 245 10.24 -17.01 17.89
CA ARG A 245 9.92 -17.88 19.03
C ARG A 245 10.14 -17.21 20.39
N ASP A 246 11.28 -16.56 20.57
CA ASP A 246 11.65 -15.89 21.83
C ASP A 246 10.71 -14.72 22.12
N SER A 247 10.46 -13.87 21.12
CA SER A 247 9.57 -12.71 21.26
C SER A 247 8.11 -13.11 21.56
N VAL A 248 7.60 -14.17 20.92
CA VAL A 248 6.25 -14.69 21.18
C VAL A 248 6.14 -15.37 22.54
N SER A 249 7.20 -16.03 23.01
CA SER A 249 7.23 -16.64 24.35
C SER A 249 7.10 -15.58 25.45
N ILE A 250 7.72 -14.41 25.26
CA ILE A 250 7.54 -13.25 26.16
C ILE A 250 6.08 -12.77 26.17
N ILE A 251 5.42 -12.77 25.01
CA ILE A 251 4.02 -12.35 24.91
C ILE A 251 3.08 -13.36 25.56
N LEU A 252 3.31 -14.66 25.37
CA LEU A 252 2.54 -15.72 26.03
C LEU A 252 2.62 -15.60 27.55
N GLY A 253 3.81 -15.32 28.09
CA GLY A 253 4.02 -15.00 29.52
C GLY A 253 3.78 -16.16 30.50
N GLY A 254 3.25 -17.30 30.03
CA GLY A 254 2.98 -18.50 30.82
C GLY A 254 1.65 -19.17 30.42
N PRO A 255 1.25 -20.25 31.11
CA PRO A 255 -0.02 -20.92 30.87
C PRO A 255 -1.23 -20.01 31.14
N ASN A 256 -2.16 -19.93 30.19
CA ASN A 256 -3.43 -19.19 30.35
C ASN A 256 -4.63 -20.03 29.87
N PRO A 257 -5.09 -21.00 30.69
CA PRO A 257 -6.20 -21.87 30.32
C PRO A 257 -7.53 -21.13 30.16
N GLU A 258 -7.78 -20.10 30.97
CA GLU A 258 -9.02 -19.31 30.93
C GLU A 258 -9.18 -18.60 29.59
N LEU A 259 -8.12 -17.96 29.09
CA LEU A 259 -8.14 -17.33 27.76
C LEU A 259 -8.29 -18.36 26.64
N ALA A 260 -7.63 -19.52 26.76
CA ALA A 260 -7.76 -20.60 25.79
C ALA A 260 -9.20 -21.13 25.72
N ASP A 261 -9.84 -21.37 26.86
CA ASP A 261 -11.25 -21.80 26.94
C ASP A 261 -12.20 -20.77 26.32
N LEU A 262 -11.95 -19.47 26.56
CA LEU A 262 -12.73 -18.39 25.97
C LEU A 262 -12.61 -18.36 24.44
N ILE A 263 -11.40 -18.46 23.90
CA ILE A 263 -11.18 -18.45 22.44
C ILE A 263 -11.77 -19.71 21.80
N GLU A 264 -11.59 -20.86 22.44
CA GLU A 264 -12.16 -22.14 22.01
C GLU A 264 -13.69 -22.09 21.96
N HIS A 265 -14.33 -21.52 22.99
CA HIS A 265 -15.78 -21.29 23.01
C HIS A 265 -16.24 -20.47 21.79
N GLU A 266 -15.51 -19.42 21.41
CA GLU A 266 -15.89 -18.60 20.25
C GLU A 266 -15.65 -19.26 18.90
N CYS A 267 -14.63 -20.12 18.81
CA CYS A 267 -14.19 -20.74 17.55
C CYS A 267 -14.88 -22.09 17.25
N ILE A 268 -15.42 -22.77 18.27
CA ILE A 268 -16.08 -24.07 18.09
C ILE A 268 -17.47 -23.96 17.43
N HIS A 269 -18.07 -22.77 17.42
CA HIS A 269 -19.35 -22.53 16.78
C HIS A 269 -19.31 -22.81 15.28
N ASN A 270 -20.39 -23.42 14.75
CA ASN A 270 -20.53 -23.71 13.32
C ASN A 270 -20.54 -22.46 12.43
N SER A 271 -20.93 -21.31 12.99
CA SER A 271 -20.95 -20.03 12.27
C SER A 271 -19.85 -19.10 12.78
N TRP A 272 -19.03 -18.63 11.84
CA TRP A 272 -17.99 -17.63 12.05
C TRP A 272 -18.49 -16.20 11.83
N GLU A 273 -19.81 -15.99 11.70
CA GLU A 273 -20.40 -14.66 11.55
C GLU A 273 -20.07 -13.76 12.75
N GLY A 274 -19.38 -12.65 12.53
CA GLY A 274 -18.98 -11.73 13.59
C GLY A 274 -17.82 -12.22 14.45
N ILE A 275 -17.11 -13.30 14.06
CA ILE A 275 -15.98 -13.85 14.80
C ILE A 275 -14.94 -12.78 15.21
N ILE A 276 -14.70 -11.78 14.36
CA ILE A 276 -13.75 -10.71 14.67
C ILE A 276 -14.19 -9.93 15.92
N THR A 277 -15.48 -9.58 16.02
CA THR A 277 -16.01 -8.86 17.19
C THR A 277 -16.11 -9.72 18.43
N ARG A 278 -16.21 -11.04 18.29
CA ARG A 278 -16.24 -11.97 19.44
C ARG A 278 -14.84 -12.20 20.00
N LEU A 279 -13.86 -12.39 19.12
CA LEU A 279 -12.46 -12.58 19.51
C LEU A 279 -11.80 -11.27 19.95
N TRP A 280 -12.11 -10.14 19.32
CA TRP A 280 -11.55 -8.82 19.63
C TRP A 280 -12.67 -7.82 19.94
N PRO A 281 -13.17 -7.79 21.18
CA PRO A 281 -14.41 -7.09 21.54
C PRO A 281 -14.28 -5.56 21.51
N ASN A 282 -13.06 -5.05 21.64
CA ASN A 282 -12.77 -3.61 21.65
C ASN A 282 -12.49 -3.02 20.25
N ILE A 283 -12.60 -3.84 19.19
CA ILE A 283 -12.35 -3.41 17.82
C ILE A 283 -13.28 -2.27 17.41
N LYS A 284 -12.71 -1.23 16.78
CA LYS A 284 -13.42 -0.04 16.32
C LYS A 284 -13.54 0.02 14.80
N PHE A 285 -12.54 -0.49 14.09
CA PHE A 285 -12.51 -0.52 12.64
C PHE A 285 -11.51 -1.56 12.11
N ILE A 286 -11.63 -1.87 10.82
CA ILE A 286 -10.70 -2.70 10.06
C ILE A 286 -10.08 -1.84 8.96
N GLN A 287 -8.76 -1.88 8.79
CA GLN A 287 -8.06 -1.19 7.71
C GLN A 287 -7.53 -2.18 6.67
N CYS A 288 -8.00 -2.06 5.44
CA CYS A 288 -7.42 -2.76 4.29
C CYS A 288 -7.90 -2.14 2.99
N ILE A 289 -7.15 -2.31 1.91
CA ILE A 289 -7.66 -1.97 0.58
C ILE A 289 -8.71 -3.00 0.16
N PHE A 290 -9.95 -2.52 0.00
CA PHE A 290 -11.10 -3.27 -0.53
C PHE A 290 -11.73 -2.60 -1.75
N THR A 291 -11.10 -1.60 -2.35
CA THR A 291 -11.55 -1.01 -3.63
C THR A 291 -10.99 -1.78 -4.82
N GLY A 292 -11.54 -1.55 -6.02
CA GLY A 292 -11.12 -2.25 -7.24
C GLY A 292 -11.43 -3.75 -7.17
N SER A 293 -10.51 -4.61 -7.63
CA SER A 293 -10.70 -6.07 -7.58
C SER A 293 -10.90 -6.61 -6.15
N MET A 294 -10.41 -5.89 -5.13
CA MET A 294 -10.57 -6.30 -3.74
C MET A 294 -12.00 -6.14 -3.20
N ALA A 295 -12.88 -5.43 -3.92
CA ALA A 295 -14.27 -5.22 -3.51
C ALA A 295 -15.05 -6.53 -3.37
N GLN A 296 -14.64 -7.59 -4.10
CA GLN A 296 -15.20 -8.94 -3.98
C GLN A 296 -15.10 -9.53 -2.56
N TYR A 297 -14.17 -9.05 -1.74
CA TYR A 297 -13.99 -9.51 -0.36
C TYR A 297 -14.84 -8.74 0.66
N THR A 298 -15.54 -7.67 0.26
CA THR A 298 -16.37 -6.87 1.15
C THR A 298 -17.48 -7.69 1.83
N PRO A 299 -18.23 -8.57 1.14
CA PRO A 299 -19.27 -9.38 1.78
C PRO A 299 -18.72 -10.33 2.86
N ILE A 300 -17.59 -10.98 2.60
CA ILE A 300 -16.97 -11.92 3.55
C ILE A 300 -16.35 -11.18 4.75
N LEU A 301 -15.76 -10.00 4.53
CA LEU A 301 -15.30 -9.15 5.63
C LEU A 301 -16.47 -8.71 6.52
N ASN A 302 -17.58 -8.28 5.92
CA ASN A 302 -18.79 -7.91 6.66
C ASN A 302 -19.39 -9.08 7.44
N PHE A 303 -19.35 -10.29 6.86
CA PHE A 303 -19.75 -11.51 7.54
C PHE A 303 -18.89 -11.76 8.79
N TYR A 304 -17.55 -11.73 8.67
CA TYR A 304 -16.67 -11.94 9.83
C TYR A 304 -16.67 -10.80 10.85
N SER A 305 -16.95 -9.57 10.43
CA SER A 305 -16.81 -8.38 11.26
C SER A 305 -18.12 -7.88 11.87
N LYS A 306 -19.28 -8.46 11.53
CA LYS A 306 -20.60 -7.98 11.96
C LYS A 306 -20.79 -6.48 11.70
N ARG A 307 -20.27 -6.00 10.56
CA ARG A 307 -20.34 -4.59 10.10
C ARG A 307 -19.52 -3.59 10.94
N VAL A 308 -18.45 -4.03 11.60
CA VAL A 308 -17.39 -3.09 12.04
C VAL A 308 -16.94 -2.25 10.84
N PRO A 309 -16.77 -0.92 10.98
CA PRO A 309 -16.36 -0.04 9.89
C PRO A 309 -15.13 -0.56 9.15
N LEU A 310 -15.26 -0.69 7.83
CA LEU A 310 -14.16 -1.03 6.93
C LEU A 310 -13.60 0.28 6.36
N ILE A 311 -12.30 0.51 6.54
CA ILE A 311 -11.60 1.71 6.08
C ILE A 311 -10.60 1.32 5.00
N SER A 312 -10.76 1.88 3.80
CA SER A 312 -9.73 1.85 2.76
C SER A 312 -8.96 3.18 2.82
N PRO A 313 -7.75 3.21 3.41
CA PRO A 313 -7.21 4.46 3.95
C PRO A 313 -6.46 5.30 2.92
N ASN A 314 -5.91 4.70 1.86
CA ASN A 314 -5.09 5.40 0.88
C ASN A 314 -5.06 4.68 -0.47
N TYR A 315 -4.67 5.41 -1.51
CA TYR A 315 -4.36 4.88 -2.83
C TYR A 315 -2.89 5.18 -3.17
N GLY A 316 -2.21 4.19 -3.73
CA GLY A 316 -0.78 4.21 -3.99
C GLY A 316 -0.38 3.07 -4.91
N ALA A 317 0.77 3.21 -5.54
CA ALA A 317 1.33 2.22 -6.45
C ALA A 317 2.85 2.12 -6.27
N SER A 318 3.50 1.26 -7.05
CA SER A 318 4.96 1.08 -6.97
C SER A 318 5.72 2.29 -7.50
N GLU A 319 5.09 3.05 -8.39
CA GLU A 319 5.59 4.23 -9.08
C GLU A 319 5.57 5.46 -8.17
N THR A 320 4.51 5.63 -7.38
CA THR A 320 4.37 6.71 -6.39
C THR A 320 3.19 6.45 -5.44
N MET A 321 3.16 7.21 -4.34
CA MET A 321 1.97 7.33 -3.50
C MET A 321 1.10 8.48 -4.03
N PHE A 322 -0.23 8.32 -3.95
CA PHE A 322 -1.14 9.31 -4.53
C PHE A 322 -1.91 10.10 -3.48
N GLY A 323 -2.65 9.42 -2.59
CA GLY A 323 -3.62 10.12 -1.78
C GLY A 323 -4.28 9.29 -0.69
N VAL A 324 -5.09 9.95 0.13
CA VAL A 324 -5.79 9.34 1.27
C VAL A 324 -7.30 9.45 1.11
N ASN A 325 -8.03 8.53 1.73
CA ASN A 325 -9.47 8.67 1.85
C ASN A 325 -9.80 9.66 2.97
N MET A 326 -10.27 10.86 2.60
CA MET A 326 -10.61 11.94 3.53
C MET A 326 -11.93 11.70 4.30
N ASN A 327 -12.75 10.74 3.84
CA ASN A 327 -13.97 10.30 4.51
C ASN A 327 -13.87 8.79 4.84
N PRO A 328 -13.08 8.41 5.85
CA PRO A 328 -12.72 7.01 6.09
C PRO A 328 -13.91 6.11 6.46
N LEU A 329 -15.03 6.69 6.90
CA LEU A 329 -16.26 5.98 7.31
C LEU A 329 -17.32 5.89 6.20
N CYS A 330 -17.00 6.32 4.97
CA CYS A 330 -17.91 6.15 3.83
C CYS A 330 -18.18 4.67 3.53
N LYS A 331 -19.26 4.41 2.79
CA LYS A 331 -19.55 3.05 2.34
C LYS A 331 -18.50 2.59 1.34
N PRO A 332 -18.24 1.27 1.21
CA PRO A 332 -17.23 0.75 0.31
C PRO A 332 -17.35 1.23 -1.14
N GLU A 333 -18.58 1.35 -1.65
CA GLU A 333 -18.89 1.82 -2.99
C GLU A 333 -18.63 3.33 -3.22
N ASP A 334 -18.54 4.11 -2.15
CA ASP A 334 -18.38 5.57 -2.18
C ASP A 334 -16.92 6.01 -1.95
N VAL A 335 -16.01 5.06 -1.71
CA VAL A 335 -14.60 5.35 -1.40
C VAL A 335 -13.96 6.14 -2.54
N SER A 336 -13.42 7.30 -2.18
CA SER A 336 -12.67 8.18 -3.06
C SER A 336 -11.39 8.66 -2.36
N TYR A 337 -10.32 8.82 -3.11
CA TYR A 337 -9.00 9.20 -2.60
C TYR A 337 -8.64 10.62 -3.03
N THR A 338 -8.37 11.49 -2.07
CA THR A 338 -7.92 12.87 -2.33
C THR A 338 -6.44 12.84 -2.64
N PHE A 339 -6.06 13.23 -3.85
CA PHE A 339 -4.65 13.21 -4.27
C PHE A 339 -3.87 14.34 -3.60
N MET A 340 -2.71 14.00 -3.05
CA MET A 340 -1.84 14.94 -2.37
C MET A 340 -0.84 15.51 -3.38
N PRO A 341 -0.85 16.84 -3.63
CA PRO A 341 -0.09 17.43 -4.73
C PRO A 341 1.42 17.49 -4.51
N ASN A 342 1.92 17.19 -3.30
CA ASN A 342 3.33 17.31 -2.94
C ASN A 342 4.16 16.03 -3.15
N LEU A 343 3.56 14.94 -3.64
CA LEU A 343 4.22 13.63 -3.73
C LEU A 343 4.92 13.43 -5.08
N SER A 344 4.21 13.71 -6.16
CA SER A 344 4.70 13.59 -7.54
C SER A 344 3.89 14.54 -8.42
N TYR A 345 4.43 14.91 -9.57
CA TYR A 345 3.68 15.65 -10.57
C TYR A 345 2.80 14.67 -11.35
N VAL A 346 1.50 14.95 -11.40
CA VAL A 346 0.50 14.04 -11.98
C VAL A 346 -0.32 14.76 -13.06
N GLU A 347 -0.28 14.21 -14.26
CA GLU A 347 -1.16 14.57 -15.36
C GLU A 347 -2.18 13.45 -15.61
N PHE A 348 -3.18 13.71 -16.45
CA PHE A 348 -4.29 12.80 -16.68
C PHE A 348 -4.67 12.76 -18.16
N ILE A 349 -4.70 11.56 -18.76
CA ILE A 349 -5.25 11.34 -20.11
C ILE A 349 -6.75 11.09 -19.98
N SER A 350 -7.58 11.86 -20.69
CA SER A 350 -9.02 11.62 -20.79
C SER A 350 -9.34 10.26 -21.43
N VAL A 351 -10.29 9.52 -20.86
CA VAL A 351 -10.69 8.16 -21.31
C VAL A 351 -12.08 8.14 -21.95
N ASP A 352 -12.83 9.25 -21.91
CA ASP A 352 -14.21 9.31 -22.42
C ASP A 352 -14.29 9.14 -23.95
N GLU A 353 -15.32 8.42 -24.42
CA GLU A 353 -15.56 8.17 -25.85
C GLU A 353 -15.73 9.50 -26.62
N GLY A 354 -14.87 9.71 -27.63
CA GLY A 354 -14.85 10.92 -28.45
C GLY A 354 -13.92 12.04 -27.94
N SER A 355 -13.21 11.84 -26.82
CA SER A 355 -12.18 12.77 -26.37
C SER A 355 -10.86 12.58 -27.16
N ASN A 356 -10.25 13.67 -27.61
CA ASN A 356 -8.96 13.69 -28.30
C ASN A 356 -7.79 13.43 -27.31
N GLU A 357 -7.73 12.26 -26.65
CA GLU A 357 -6.69 11.86 -25.67
C GLU A 357 -6.06 13.04 -24.90
N GLU A 358 -6.90 13.96 -24.41
CA GLU A 358 -6.44 15.24 -23.91
C GLU A 358 -5.71 15.02 -22.59
N ILE A 359 -4.51 15.59 -22.47
CA ILE A 359 -3.72 15.51 -21.25
C ILE A 359 -3.95 16.78 -20.43
N VAL A 360 -4.49 16.62 -19.23
CA VAL A 360 -4.80 17.71 -18.31
C VAL A 360 -4.00 17.58 -17.02
N ASP A 361 -3.72 18.72 -16.38
CA ASP A 361 -3.11 18.76 -15.05
C ASP A 361 -4.09 18.32 -13.97
N LEU A 362 -3.56 17.93 -12.80
CA LEU A 362 -4.35 17.55 -11.62
C LEU A 362 -5.50 18.52 -11.29
N VAL A 363 -5.28 19.84 -11.40
CA VAL A 363 -6.31 20.85 -11.09
C VAL A 363 -7.37 21.03 -12.17
N ASN A 364 -7.15 20.49 -13.37
CA ASN A 364 -8.00 20.70 -14.55
C ASN A 364 -8.87 19.48 -14.88
N VAL A 365 -8.82 18.43 -14.07
CA VAL A 365 -9.72 17.28 -14.20
C VAL A 365 -11.17 17.68 -13.95
N LYS A 366 -12.12 17.03 -14.62
CA LYS A 366 -13.54 17.37 -14.57
C LYS A 366 -14.33 16.35 -13.77
N LEU A 367 -15.26 16.82 -12.95
CA LEU A 367 -16.17 15.97 -12.18
C LEU A 367 -16.94 15.02 -13.10
N GLY A 368 -17.00 13.74 -12.73
CA GLY A 368 -17.68 12.68 -13.48
C GLY A 368 -16.92 12.14 -14.70
N CYS A 369 -15.78 12.73 -15.05
CA CYS A 369 -14.94 12.25 -16.16
C CYS A 369 -13.95 11.16 -15.69
N PHE A 370 -13.55 10.32 -16.65
CA PHE A 370 -12.63 9.21 -16.44
C PHE A 370 -11.25 9.51 -17.00
N TYR A 371 -10.22 9.19 -16.22
CA TYR A 371 -8.84 9.51 -16.56
C TYR A 371 -7.88 8.35 -16.29
N GLU A 372 -6.84 8.27 -17.12
CA GLU A 372 -5.63 7.48 -16.85
C GLU A 372 -4.52 8.40 -16.32
N PRO A 373 -3.97 8.17 -15.10
CA PRO A 373 -2.95 9.02 -14.53
C PRO A 373 -1.58 8.80 -15.19
N LEU A 374 -0.86 9.89 -15.39
CA LEU A 374 0.53 9.96 -15.81
C LEU A 374 1.38 10.45 -14.65
N VAL A 375 2.44 9.71 -14.31
CA VAL A 375 3.29 10.01 -13.15
C VAL A 375 4.63 10.54 -13.61
N THR A 376 5.02 11.68 -13.01
CA THR A 376 6.39 12.17 -13.01
C THR A 376 6.89 12.24 -11.56
N ASN A 377 7.89 11.45 -11.22
CA ASN A 377 8.34 11.26 -9.84
C ASN A 377 9.81 11.69 -9.62
N HIS A 378 10.23 11.67 -8.35
CA HIS A 378 11.59 12.05 -7.93
C HIS A 378 12.66 10.99 -8.22
N SER A 379 12.32 9.87 -8.86
CA SER A 379 13.23 8.73 -9.08
C SER A 379 13.39 8.37 -10.56
N GLY A 380 13.03 9.28 -11.47
CA GLY A 380 13.35 9.16 -12.90
C GLY A 380 12.23 8.61 -13.78
N LEU A 381 11.00 8.52 -13.27
CA LEU A 381 9.82 8.34 -14.12
C LEU A 381 9.32 9.72 -14.57
N HIS A 382 9.10 9.89 -15.88
CA HIS A 382 8.60 11.12 -16.47
C HIS A 382 7.44 10.79 -17.41
N ARG A 383 6.26 11.35 -17.15
CA ARG A 383 5.00 11.11 -17.88
C ARG A 383 4.70 9.61 -18.09
N TYR A 384 4.95 8.82 -17.05
CA TYR A 384 4.76 7.37 -17.07
C TYR A 384 3.27 7.00 -16.99
N ARG A 385 2.80 6.19 -17.93
CA ARG A 385 1.44 5.64 -17.97
C ARG A 385 1.26 4.50 -16.99
N MET A 386 0.42 4.72 -15.98
CA MET A 386 0.12 3.74 -14.95
C MET A 386 -0.77 2.57 -15.42
N GLY A 387 -1.70 2.88 -16.33
CA GLY A 387 -2.75 1.95 -16.77
C GLY A 387 -3.97 1.85 -15.86
N ASP A 388 -4.03 2.59 -14.74
CA ASP A 388 -5.22 2.66 -13.90
C ASP A 388 -6.26 3.63 -14.50
N ILE A 389 -7.54 3.37 -14.27
CA ILE A 389 -8.66 4.24 -14.65
C ILE A 389 -9.32 4.76 -13.39
N LEU A 390 -9.41 6.07 -13.31
CA LEU A 390 -9.91 6.82 -12.16
C LEU A 390 -11.09 7.69 -12.59
N GLU A 391 -12.13 7.73 -11.77
CA GLU A 391 -13.27 8.63 -11.93
C GLU A 391 -13.11 9.80 -10.95
N VAL A 392 -13.28 11.05 -11.42
CA VAL A 392 -13.33 12.20 -10.53
C VAL A 392 -14.70 12.25 -9.85
N THR A 393 -14.75 12.05 -8.54
CA THR A 393 -16.00 11.99 -7.76
C THR A 393 -16.27 13.24 -6.93
N GLY A 394 -15.27 14.11 -6.79
CA GLY A 394 -15.40 15.33 -6.00
C GLY A 394 -14.10 16.08 -5.88
N PHE A 395 -14.11 17.11 -5.05
CA PHE A 395 -12.95 17.92 -4.72
C PHE A 395 -12.97 18.23 -3.23
N HIS A 396 -11.82 18.10 -2.59
CA HIS A 396 -11.59 18.64 -1.25
C HIS A 396 -10.75 19.91 -1.42
N ASN A 397 -11.35 21.07 -1.15
CA ASN A 397 -10.82 22.36 -1.60
C ASN A 397 -10.59 22.33 -3.13
N SER A 398 -9.34 22.52 -3.59
CA SER A 398 -8.96 22.42 -5.00
C SER A 398 -8.35 21.06 -5.35
N ALA A 399 -8.21 20.13 -4.40
CA ALA A 399 -7.64 18.81 -4.64
C ALA A 399 -8.72 17.84 -5.12
N PRO A 400 -8.59 17.25 -6.33
CA PRO A 400 -9.55 16.28 -6.83
C PRO A 400 -9.54 14.99 -5.99
N GLN A 401 -10.72 14.39 -5.92
CA GLN A 401 -10.97 13.10 -5.29
C GLN A 401 -11.27 12.08 -6.38
N PHE A 402 -10.59 10.95 -6.31
CA PHE A 402 -10.68 9.91 -7.34
C PHE A 402 -11.20 8.61 -6.77
N LYS A 403 -12.19 8.04 -7.45
CA LYS A 403 -12.61 6.66 -7.26
C LYS A 403 -11.84 5.77 -8.22
N PHE A 404 -11.26 4.69 -7.69
CA PHE A 404 -10.62 3.68 -8.53
C PHE A 404 -11.68 2.87 -9.27
N VAL A 405 -11.59 2.82 -10.60
CA VAL A 405 -12.54 2.09 -11.45
C VAL A 405 -11.98 0.71 -11.80
N ARG A 406 -10.82 0.68 -12.47
CA ARG A 406 -10.17 -0.56 -12.92
C ARG A 406 -8.72 -0.32 -13.32
N ARG A 407 -7.97 -1.40 -13.49
CA ARG A 407 -6.70 -1.39 -14.22
C ARG A 407 -6.93 -1.85 -15.66
N LYS A 408 -6.40 -1.14 -16.65
CA LYS A 408 -6.50 -1.50 -18.08
C LYS A 408 -5.98 -2.92 -18.29
N ASN A 409 -6.66 -3.64 -19.18
CA ASN A 409 -6.33 -5.00 -19.65
C ASN A 409 -6.35 -6.09 -18.57
N MET A 410 -6.66 -5.78 -17.32
CA MET A 410 -6.76 -6.77 -16.25
C MET A 410 -8.12 -7.49 -16.31
N VAL A 411 -8.08 -8.83 -16.41
CA VAL A 411 -9.27 -9.68 -16.52
C VAL A 411 -9.53 -10.46 -15.24
N ILE A 412 -8.48 -11.07 -14.67
CA ILE A 412 -8.61 -11.92 -13.46
C ILE A 412 -7.63 -11.41 -12.39
N SER A 413 -8.14 -11.27 -11.16
CA SER A 413 -7.36 -10.98 -9.96
C SER A 413 -8.07 -11.56 -8.73
N VAL A 414 -7.52 -12.63 -8.15
CA VAL A 414 -8.00 -13.26 -6.92
C VAL A 414 -7.22 -12.72 -5.73
N LEU A 415 -5.88 -12.82 -5.74
CA LEU A 415 -5.05 -12.31 -4.65
C LEU A 415 -4.45 -10.95 -5.00
N LEU A 416 -3.39 -10.94 -5.80
CA LEU A 416 -2.63 -9.76 -6.18
C LEU A 416 -2.11 -9.83 -7.63
N GLU A 417 -2.22 -11.00 -8.25
CA GLU A 417 -1.93 -11.21 -9.64
C GLU A 417 -2.85 -10.36 -10.51
N ALA A 418 -2.28 -9.82 -11.58
CA ALA A 418 -2.99 -9.11 -12.63
C ALA A 418 -2.86 -9.95 -13.90
N THR A 419 -3.83 -10.85 -14.11
CA THR A 419 -3.87 -11.70 -15.30
C THR A 419 -4.62 -10.96 -16.41
N THR A 420 -3.97 -10.78 -17.56
CA THR A 420 -4.55 -10.12 -18.72
C THR A 420 -5.20 -11.12 -19.69
N GLU A 421 -6.00 -10.63 -20.63
CA GLU A 421 -6.54 -11.47 -21.71
C GLU A 421 -5.43 -12.14 -22.53
N GLU A 422 -4.34 -11.42 -22.80
CA GLU A 422 -3.18 -11.94 -23.51
C GLU A 422 -2.54 -13.11 -22.75
N ASP A 423 -2.44 -13.03 -21.42
CA ASP A 423 -1.92 -14.11 -20.58
C ASP A 423 -2.81 -15.36 -20.65
N ILE A 424 -4.13 -15.18 -20.64
CA ILE A 424 -5.11 -16.27 -20.77
C ILE A 424 -4.99 -16.93 -22.14
N LEU A 425 -4.93 -16.14 -23.21
CA LEU A 425 -4.79 -16.67 -24.57
C LEU A 425 -3.49 -17.47 -24.72
N LYS A 426 -2.36 -16.95 -24.22
CA LYS A 426 -1.08 -17.68 -24.21
C LYS A 426 -1.17 -19.00 -23.45
N ALA A 427 -1.85 -19.01 -22.29
CA ALA A 427 -2.03 -20.21 -21.49
C ALA A 427 -2.94 -21.26 -22.15
N LEU A 428 -3.89 -20.86 -22.99
CA LEU A 428 -4.77 -21.77 -23.74
C LEU A 428 -4.13 -22.32 -25.02
N THR A 429 -3.12 -21.64 -25.56
CA THR A 429 -2.39 -22.06 -26.77
C THR A 429 -1.23 -23.03 -26.50
N HIS A 430 -1.03 -23.42 -25.24
CA HIS A 430 -0.08 -24.41 -24.78
C HIS A 430 -0.80 -25.51 -24.00
#